data_AF-A0A5D4SEK1-F1
#
_entry.id   AF-A0A5D4SEK1-F1
#
_cell.length_a   1.000
_cell.length_b   1.000
_cell.length_c   1.000
_cell.angle_alpha   90.00
_cell.angle_beta   90.00
_cell.angle_gamma   90.00
#
_symmetry.space_group_name_H-M   'P 1'
#
loop_
_entity.id
_entity.type
_entity.pdbx_description
1 polymer ?
#
loop_
_entity_poly.entity_id
_entity_poly.type
_entity_poly.pdbx_seq_one_letter_code
_entity_poly.pdbx_strand_id
1 'polypeptide(L)'
;MKSLKMKAFTWIESLSDQYSINSFTGNHAAYFKLDGFADEPEVYIRFTDAGLDFGYEAVQWNGPIPAPVPGIYTKHSLSWKEVQSLNREEQQDVMLELLLKTINTRKRQYRKCQFCGEKVAKEHRFDNDTCHGCASRQLGVVY
;
A
#
# COMPACT_ATOMS: atom_id res chain seq x y z
N MET A 1 6.76 5.52 -21.23
CA MET A 1 6.22 4.91 -19.99
C MET A 1 5.45 5.98 -19.23
N LYS A 2 4.15 5.80 -18.96
CA LYS A 2 3.37 6.80 -18.19
C LYS A 2 3.97 6.94 -16.79
N SER A 3 4.09 8.17 -16.27
CA SER A 3 4.60 8.40 -14.92
C SER A 3 3.68 7.72 -13.89
N LEU A 4 4.24 7.29 -12.75
CA LEU A 4 3.46 6.67 -11.66
C LEU A 4 2.29 7.56 -11.22
N LYS A 5 2.51 8.88 -11.17
CA LYS A 5 1.47 9.87 -10.85
C LYS A 5 0.31 9.81 -11.85
N MET A 6 0.60 9.70 -13.14
CA MET A 6 -0.43 9.60 -14.19
C MET A 6 -1.21 8.29 -14.07
N LYS A 7 -0.54 7.16 -13.82
CA LYS A 7 -1.21 5.87 -13.59
C LYS A 7 -2.14 5.93 -12.37
N ALA A 8 -1.66 6.50 -11.26
CA ALA A 8 -2.43 6.66 -10.02
C ALA A 8 -3.64 7.57 -10.22
N PHE A 9 -3.48 8.67 -10.95
CA PHE A 9 -4.58 9.59 -11.26
C PHE A 9 -5.68 8.91 -12.10
N THR A 10 -5.32 8.26 -13.21
CA THR A 10 -6.29 7.52 -14.04
C THR A 10 -7.00 6.42 -13.26
N TRP A 11 -6.30 5.76 -12.33
CA TRP A 11 -6.93 4.79 -11.45
C TRP A 11 -7.96 5.44 -10.51
N ILE A 12 -7.66 6.58 -9.90
CA ILE A 12 -8.61 7.32 -9.05
C ILE A 12 -9.83 7.82 -9.84
N GLU A 13 -9.65 8.29 -11.07
CA GLU A 13 -10.76 8.65 -11.95
C GLU A 13 -11.70 7.45 -12.14
N SER A 14 -11.14 6.27 -12.44
CA SER A 14 -11.94 5.05 -12.62
C SER A 14 -12.70 4.64 -11.36
N LEU A 15 -12.11 4.81 -10.17
CA LEU A 15 -12.79 4.55 -8.90
C LEU A 15 -13.92 5.54 -8.64
N SER A 16 -13.69 6.82 -8.97
CA SER A 16 -14.69 7.88 -8.79
C SER A 16 -15.94 7.60 -9.63
N ASP A 17 -15.75 7.15 -10.87
CA ASP A 17 -16.83 6.78 -11.78
C ASP A 17 -17.55 5.49 -11.32
N GLN A 18 -16.81 4.51 -10.80
CA GLN A 18 -17.37 3.22 -10.39
C GLN A 18 -18.20 3.31 -9.09
N TYR A 19 -17.74 4.05 -8.08
CA TYR A 19 -18.29 3.96 -6.73
C TYR A 19 -19.23 5.09 -6.33
N SER A 20 -19.44 6.10 -7.19
CA SER A 20 -20.25 7.30 -6.87
C SER A 20 -19.99 7.78 -5.44
N ILE A 21 -18.77 8.32 -5.21
CA ILE A 21 -18.19 8.61 -3.88
C ILE A 21 -19.19 9.27 -2.90
N ASN A 22 -20.06 10.15 -3.39
CA ASN A 22 -21.02 10.88 -2.56
C ASN A 22 -22.23 10.06 -2.07
N SER A 23 -22.49 8.89 -2.65
CA SER A 23 -23.62 8.01 -2.32
C SER A 23 -23.17 6.61 -1.92
N PHE A 24 -21.88 6.41 -1.65
CA PHE A 24 -21.34 5.10 -1.34
C PHE A 24 -21.91 4.58 -0.01
N THR A 25 -22.36 3.32 -0.02
CA THR A 25 -22.76 2.58 1.18
C THR A 25 -22.11 1.20 1.13
N GLY A 26 -21.52 0.75 2.24
CA GLY A 26 -20.89 -0.57 2.36
C GLY A 26 -19.40 -0.52 2.69
N ASN A 27 -18.71 -1.64 2.44
CA ASN A 27 -17.27 -1.76 2.69
C ASN A 27 -16.60 -2.35 1.45
N HIS A 28 -15.70 -1.60 0.84
CA HIS A 28 -15.01 -2.01 -0.38
C HIS A 28 -13.53 -1.62 -0.33
N ALA A 29 -12.65 -2.48 -0.83
CA ALA A 29 -11.23 -2.23 -0.94
C ALA A 29 -10.81 -2.28 -2.42
N ALA A 30 -10.26 -1.18 -2.92
CA ALA A 30 -9.63 -1.11 -4.23
C ALA A 30 -8.11 -1.13 -4.06
N TYR A 31 -7.43 -1.94 -4.87
CA TYR A 31 -5.98 -2.13 -4.79
C TYR A 31 -5.27 -1.54 -6.01
N PHE A 32 -4.15 -0.86 -5.75
CA PHE A 32 -3.27 -0.27 -6.75
C PHE A 32 -1.90 -0.93 -6.66
N LYS A 33 -1.54 -1.64 -7.73
CA LYS A 33 -0.27 -2.36 -7.83
C LYS A 33 0.88 -1.46 -8.29
N LEU A 34 2.03 -1.59 -7.64
CA LEU A 34 3.25 -0.87 -8.00
C LEU A 34 4.11 -1.65 -9.01
N ASP A 35 3.62 -1.77 -10.25
CA ASP A 35 4.30 -2.50 -11.32
C ASP A 35 5.77 -2.06 -11.49
N GLY A 36 6.67 -3.04 -11.64
CA GLY A 36 8.09 -2.79 -11.86
C GLY A 36 8.86 -2.23 -10.65
N PHE A 37 8.30 -2.31 -9.43
CA PHE A 37 9.00 -1.96 -8.20
C PHE A 37 9.12 -3.17 -7.27
N ALA A 38 10.34 -3.68 -7.07
CA ALA A 38 10.64 -4.77 -6.13
C ALA A 38 9.77 -6.01 -6.39
N ASP A 39 9.00 -6.46 -5.39
CA ASP A 39 8.01 -7.54 -5.43
C ASP A 39 6.63 -7.07 -5.92
N GLU A 40 6.55 -5.88 -6.50
CA GLU A 40 5.35 -5.22 -7.01
C GLU A 40 4.22 -5.11 -5.97
N PRO A 41 4.47 -4.48 -4.82
CA PRO A 41 3.50 -4.43 -3.74
C PRO A 41 2.27 -3.62 -4.11
N GLU A 42 1.18 -3.92 -3.42
CA GLU A 42 -0.09 -3.22 -3.56
C GLU A 42 -0.30 -2.23 -2.41
N VAL A 43 -0.95 -1.11 -2.74
CA VAL A 43 -1.54 -0.18 -1.77
C VAL A 43 -3.05 -0.17 -1.99
N TYR A 44 -3.84 0.19 -0.98
CA TYR A 44 -5.29 0.22 -1.09
C TYR A 44 -5.87 1.61 -0.85
N ILE A 45 -7.06 1.79 -1.41
CA ILE A 45 -8.09 2.72 -0.92
C ILE A 45 -9.27 1.87 -0.46
N ARG A 46 -9.64 2.00 0.81
CA ARG A 46 -10.76 1.31 1.43
C ARG A 46 -11.88 2.29 1.72
N PHE A 47 -13.05 2.01 1.18
CA PHE A 47 -14.28 2.71 1.44
C PHE A 47 -14.93 2.04 2.65
N THR A 48 -15.14 2.81 3.71
CA THR A 48 -15.68 2.34 4.99
C THR A 48 -16.88 3.20 5.38
N ASP A 49 -17.61 2.79 6.41
CA ASP A 49 -18.71 3.60 6.94
C ASP A 49 -18.25 4.96 7.51
N ALA A 50 -16.98 5.08 7.92
CA ALA A 50 -16.43 6.31 8.46
C ALA A 50 -15.86 7.26 7.39
N GLY A 51 -15.46 6.72 6.24
CA GLY A 51 -14.79 7.48 5.19
C GLY A 51 -13.88 6.60 4.33
N LEU A 52 -12.80 7.21 3.83
CA LEU A 52 -11.79 6.57 3.00
C LEU A 52 -10.51 6.32 3.81
N ASP A 53 -10.04 5.07 3.78
CA ASP A 53 -8.76 4.67 4.36
C ASP A 53 -7.74 4.36 3.26
N PHE A 54 -6.51 4.84 3.44
CA PHE A 54 -5.40 4.61 2.54
C PHE A 54 -4.32 3.84 3.29
N GLY A 55 -3.84 2.75 2.71
CA GLY A 55 -2.86 1.90 3.36
C GLY A 55 -2.28 0.84 2.46
N TYR A 56 -1.72 -0.20 3.07
CA TYR A 56 -1.25 -1.38 2.37
C TYR A 56 -1.46 -2.61 3.26
N GLU A 57 -1.47 -3.76 2.61
CA GLU A 57 -1.41 -5.05 3.28
C GLU A 57 0.02 -5.59 3.21
N ALA A 58 0.45 -6.27 4.27
CA ALA A 58 1.76 -6.90 4.30
C ALA A 58 1.70 -8.21 5.07
N VAL A 59 2.63 -9.10 4.75
CA VAL A 59 2.77 -10.37 5.46
C VAL A 59 3.06 -10.10 6.93
N GLN A 60 2.31 -10.77 7.81
CA GLN A 60 2.53 -10.73 9.25
C GLN A 60 3.10 -12.06 9.70
N TRP A 61 4.17 -12.02 10.49
CA TRP A 61 4.79 -13.19 11.08
C TRP A 61 4.39 -13.28 12.56
N ASN A 62 3.55 -14.26 12.90
CA ASN A 62 3.17 -14.58 14.29
C ASN A 62 3.91 -15.83 14.81
N GLY A 63 4.92 -16.28 14.08
CA GLY A 63 5.67 -17.52 14.29
C GLY A 63 6.45 -17.91 13.02
N PRO A 64 6.93 -19.15 12.92
CA PRO A 64 7.67 -19.65 11.75
C PRO A 64 6.80 -19.69 10.47
N ILE A 65 5.48 -19.69 10.64
CA ILE A 65 4.50 -19.68 9.55
C ILE A 65 3.84 -18.30 9.54
N PRO A 66 3.70 -17.65 8.37
CA PRO A 66 2.99 -16.38 8.29
C PRO A 66 1.54 -16.53 8.75
N ALA A 67 0.97 -15.45 9.29
CA ALA A 67 -0.43 -15.41 9.68
C ALA A 67 -1.32 -15.74 8.47
N PRO A 68 -2.47 -16.43 8.68
CA PRO A 68 -3.36 -16.81 7.59
C PRO A 68 -4.04 -15.61 6.92
N VAL A 69 -4.02 -14.45 7.59
CA VAL A 69 -4.52 -13.17 7.07
C VAL A 69 -3.39 -12.15 7.09
N PRO A 70 -3.26 -11.30 6.05
CA PRO A 70 -2.25 -10.27 6.03
C PRO A 70 -2.52 -9.21 7.10
N GLY A 71 -1.45 -8.57 7.57
CA GLY A 71 -1.53 -7.39 8.42
C GLY A 71 -2.03 -6.19 7.61
N ILE A 72 -2.99 -5.46 8.16
CA ILE A 72 -3.57 -4.25 7.54
C ILE A 72 -2.90 -3.02 8.16
N TYR A 73 -2.32 -2.16 7.33
CA TYR A 73 -1.59 -0.98 7.78
C TYR A 73 -2.18 0.31 7.17
N THR A 74 -3.22 0.85 7.80
CA THR A 74 -3.76 2.18 7.45
C THR A 74 -2.73 3.29 7.75
N LYS A 75 -2.56 4.22 6.82
CA LYS A 75 -1.61 5.35 6.91
C LYS A 75 -2.31 6.70 6.92
N HIS A 76 -3.37 6.83 6.15
CA HIS A 76 -4.18 8.03 6.09
C HIS A 76 -5.66 7.64 6.09
N SER A 77 -6.47 8.50 6.66
CA SER A 77 -7.93 8.37 6.68
C SER A 77 -8.52 9.73 6.36
N LEU A 78 -9.64 9.73 5.65
CA LEU A 78 -10.39 10.93 5.27
C LEU A 78 -11.86 10.66 5.54
N SER A 79 -12.49 11.47 6.40
CA SER A 79 -13.89 11.26 6.77
C SER A 79 -14.85 11.60 5.63
N TRP A 80 -16.04 11.00 5.63
CA TRP A 80 -17.07 11.38 4.64
C TRP A 80 -17.44 12.85 4.68
N LYS A 81 -17.44 13.48 5.87
CA LYS A 81 -17.69 14.91 6.03
C LYS A 81 -16.66 15.75 5.28
N GLU A 82 -15.38 15.37 5.33
CA GLU A 82 -14.32 16.06 4.60
C GLU A 82 -14.47 15.83 3.09
N VAL A 83 -14.69 14.59 2.66
CA VAL A 83 -14.89 14.26 1.24
C VAL A 83 -16.06 15.03 0.64
N GLN A 84 -17.20 15.05 1.32
CA GLN A 84 -18.43 15.71 0.85
C GLN A 84 -18.34 17.25 0.86
N SER A 85 -17.38 17.81 1.61
CA SER A 85 -17.15 19.26 1.59
C SER A 85 -16.38 19.74 0.36
N LEU A 86 -15.78 18.82 -0.40
CA LEU A 86 -14.96 19.09 -1.57
C LEU A 86 -15.75 18.88 -2.86
N ASN A 87 -15.43 19.66 -3.89
CA ASN A 87 -15.92 19.37 -5.24
C ASN A 87 -15.20 18.15 -5.85
N ARG A 88 -15.68 17.66 -7.00
CA ARG A 88 -15.14 16.44 -7.63
C ARG A 88 -13.63 16.53 -7.93
N GLU A 89 -13.16 17.65 -8.44
CA GLU A 89 -11.73 17.83 -8.78
C GLU A 89 -10.88 17.83 -7.51
N GLU A 90 -11.33 18.54 -6.47
CA GLU A 90 -10.67 18.57 -5.16
C GLU A 90 -10.65 17.19 -4.49
N GLN A 91 -11.74 16.41 -4.60
CA GLN A 91 -11.80 15.03 -4.11
C GLN A 91 -10.72 14.18 -4.78
N GLN A 92 -10.62 14.24 -6.12
CA GLN A 92 -9.63 13.49 -6.89
C GLN A 92 -8.19 13.89 -6.53
N ASP A 93 -7.93 15.19 -6.37
CA ASP A 93 -6.62 15.71 -5.99
C ASP A 93 -6.20 15.26 -4.59
N VAL A 94 -7.09 15.34 -3.60
CA VAL A 94 -6.82 14.87 -2.23
C VAL A 94 -6.60 13.37 -2.20
N MET A 95 -7.44 12.59 -2.89
CA MET A 95 -7.26 11.13 -3.01
C MET A 95 -5.91 10.79 -3.65
N LEU A 96 -5.51 11.51 -4.71
CA LEU A 96 -4.23 11.30 -5.39
C LEU A 96 -3.07 11.62 -4.46
N GLU A 97 -3.15 12.72 -3.73
CA GLU A 97 -2.11 13.12 -2.79
C GLU A 97 -1.92 12.06 -1.69
N LEU A 98 -3.01 11.61 -1.06
CA LEU A 98 -2.97 10.60 0.00
C LEU A 98 -2.50 9.23 -0.51
N LEU A 99 -2.91 8.83 -1.71
CA LEU A 99 -2.42 7.62 -2.36
C LEU A 99 -0.92 7.70 -2.62
N LEU A 100 -0.42 8.81 -3.20
CA LEU A 100 1.00 9.00 -3.46
C LEU A 100 1.83 9.05 -2.16
N LYS A 101 1.31 9.67 -1.09
CA LYS A 101 1.93 9.63 0.24
C LYS A 101 2.03 8.20 0.78
N THR A 102 0.97 7.41 0.61
CA THR A 102 0.93 5.99 1.01
C THR A 102 1.95 5.17 0.23
N ILE A 103 1.98 5.32 -1.10
CA ILE A 103 2.96 4.67 -1.98
C ILE A 103 4.38 5.01 -1.56
N ASN A 104 4.69 6.30 -1.35
CA ASN A 104 6.02 6.73 -0.93
C ASN A 104 6.39 6.16 0.44
N THR A 105 5.45 6.12 1.38
CA THR A 105 5.64 5.50 2.69
C THR A 105 5.98 4.03 2.56
N ARG A 106 5.23 3.28 1.75
CA ARG A 106 5.48 1.85 1.53
C ARG A 106 6.84 1.62 0.85
N LYS A 107 7.14 2.33 -0.23
CA LYS A 107 8.43 2.22 -0.96
C LYS A 107 9.64 2.50 -0.07
N ARG A 108 9.54 3.42 0.90
CA ARG A 108 10.64 3.75 1.84
C ARG A 108 10.96 2.62 2.81
N GLN A 109 10.05 1.66 3.02
CA GLN A 109 10.28 0.51 3.89
C GLN A 109 11.15 -0.58 3.25
N TYR A 110 11.29 -0.54 1.91
CA TYR A 110 12.13 -1.45 1.16
C TYR A 110 13.59 -1.05 1.28
N ARG A 111 14.44 -2.04 1.55
CA ARG A 111 15.91 -1.88 1.60
C ARG A 111 16.58 -2.92 0.71
N LYS A 112 17.75 -2.58 0.19
CA LYS A 112 18.53 -3.48 -0.65
C LYS A 112 19.25 -4.47 0.25
N CYS A 113 19.12 -5.77 0.00
CA CYS A 113 19.89 -6.76 0.74
C CYS A 113 21.38 -6.67 0.37
N GLN A 114 22.26 -6.69 1.36
CA GLN A 114 23.71 -6.63 1.17
C GLN A 114 24.28 -7.85 0.43
N PHE A 115 23.62 -9.01 0.49
CA PHE A 115 24.09 -10.25 -0.13
C PHE A 115 23.51 -10.49 -1.53
N CYS A 116 22.18 -10.49 -1.71
CA CYS A 116 21.57 -10.74 -3.02
C CYS A 116 21.34 -9.47 -3.86
N GLY A 117 21.42 -8.29 -3.25
CA GLY A 117 21.18 -7.03 -3.94
C GLY A 117 19.72 -6.73 -4.29
N GLU A 118 18.76 -7.59 -3.91
CA GLU A 118 17.34 -7.36 -4.17
C GLU A 118 16.76 -6.32 -3.21
N LYS A 119 15.71 -5.60 -3.65
CA LYS A 119 14.93 -4.72 -2.77
C LYS A 119 13.89 -5.56 -2.03
N VAL A 120 13.97 -5.58 -0.71
CA VAL A 120 13.16 -6.45 0.14
C VAL A 120 12.32 -5.63 1.12
N ALA A 121 11.05 -6.01 1.24
CA ALA A 121 10.10 -5.42 2.17
C ALA A 121 10.53 -5.61 3.63
N LYS A 122 10.04 -4.77 4.55
CA LYS A 122 10.44 -4.84 5.97
C LYS A 122 10.12 -6.19 6.60
N GLU A 123 8.95 -6.73 6.30
CA GLU A 123 8.45 -8.01 6.81
C GLU A 123 9.20 -9.24 6.27
N HIS A 124 10.05 -9.09 5.24
CA HIS A 124 10.87 -10.16 4.69
C HIS A 124 12.36 -9.97 5.00
N ARG A 125 12.68 -9.07 5.92
CA ARG A 125 14.03 -8.75 6.36
C ARG A 125 14.31 -9.24 7.78
N PHE A 126 15.49 -9.84 7.94
CA PHE A 126 16.01 -10.27 9.22
C PHE A 126 16.47 -9.06 10.05
N ASP A 127 17.21 -8.16 9.41
CA ASP A 127 17.72 -6.92 9.99
C ASP A 127 17.61 -5.76 8.98
N ASN A 128 18.36 -4.68 9.18
CA ASN A 128 18.28 -3.52 8.28
C ASN A 128 18.80 -3.80 6.86
N ASP A 129 19.73 -4.73 6.70
CA ASP A 129 20.54 -4.92 5.49
C ASP A 129 20.43 -6.33 4.91
N THR A 130 19.76 -7.26 5.57
CA THR A 130 19.74 -8.69 5.24
C THR A 130 18.31 -9.22 5.11
N CYS A 131 18.00 -9.90 4.00
CA CYS A 131 16.72 -10.59 3.84
C CYS A 131 16.72 -11.96 4.56
N HIS A 132 15.55 -12.49 4.93
CA HIS A 132 15.43 -13.79 5.62
C HIS A 132 16.18 -14.91 4.88
N GLY A 133 16.02 -15.00 3.55
CA GLY A 133 16.67 -16.04 2.75
C GLY A 133 18.20 -15.93 2.70
N CYS A 134 18.77 -14.73 2.80
CA CYS A 134 20.22 -14.58 2.91
C CYS A 134 20.72 -14.78 4.34
N ALA A 135 19.94 -14.39 5.35
CA ALA A 135 20.27 -14.66 6.75
C ALA A 135 20.40 -16.18 7.00
N SER A 136 19.46 -17.00 6.51
CA SER A 136 19.58 -18.45 6.65
C SER A 136 20.79 -19.03 5.91
N ARG A 137 21.09 -18.54 4.69
CA ARG A 137 22.21 -19.07 3.87
C ARG A 137 23.59 -18.62 4.33
N GLN A 138 23.73 -17.37 4.77
CA GLN A 138 25.03 -16.75 5.06
C GLN A 138 25.33 -16.69 6.55
N LEU A 139 24.30 -16.57 7.40
CA LEU A 139 24.42 -16.37 8.85
C LEU A 139 23.92 -17.58 9.66
N GLY A 140 23.38 -18.61 9.00
CA GLY A 140 22.87 -19.82 9.67
C GLY A 140 21.60 -19.61 10.49
N VAL A 141 20.81 -18.57 10.22
CA VAL A 141 19.56 -18.28 10.94
C VAL A 141 18.48 -19.30 10.59
N VAL A 142 17.84 -19.86 11.62
CA VAL A 142 16.71 -20.80 11.52
C VAL A 142 15.46 -20.14 12.11
N TYR A 143 14.33 -20.23 11.39
CA TYR A 143 13.04 -19.61 11.74
C TYR A 143 12.02 -20.63 12.20
#